data_AF-A0A836RHU4-F1
#
_entry.id   AF-A0A836RHU4-F1
#
_cell.length_a   1.000
_cell.length_b   1.000
_cell.length_c   1.000
_cell.angle_alpha   90.00
_cell.angle_beta   90.00
_cell.angle_gamma   90.00
#
_symmetry.space_group_name_H-M   'P 1'
#
loop_
_entity.id
_entity.type
_entity.pdbx_description
1 polymer ?
#
loop_
_entity_poly.entity_id
_entity_poly.type
_entity_poly.pdbx_seq_one_letter_code
_entity_poly.pdbx_strand_id
1 'polypeptide(L)'
;MHRVRHPKRTGLFLAASLAALVILGSGVRHSWAEDWPADRHDIARSGVTRDALAPTLYRQWTYVAAHAPRPAWPEPGRELNRLAFDYAYAVTIAGGRVYFGSSADHKVNAIRLDTGQLCWSFFT
;
A
#
# COMPACT_ATOMS: atom_id res chain seq x y z
N MET A 1 66.83 15.18 -31.44
CA MET A 1 65.49 15.76 -31.18
C MET A 1 64.56 14.65 -30.65
N HIS A 2 64.42 14.51 -29.33
CA HIS A 2 63.53 13.50 -28.72
C HIS A 2 62.20 14.15 -28.32
N ARG A 3 61.08 13.64 -28.87
CA ARG A 3 59.73 14.13 -28.58
C ARG A 3 59.09 13.21 -27.53
N VAL A 4 59.01 13.68 -26.28
CA VAL A 4 58.33 12.98 -25.20
C VAL A 4 56.82 13.12 -25.40
N ARG A 5 56.08 12.01 -25.50
CA ARG A 5 54.61 11.99 -25.51
C ARG A 5 54.10 11.86 -24.07
N HIS A 6 53.34 12.86 -23.60
CA HIS A 6 52.61 12.77 -22.33
C HIS A 6 51.31 11.95 -22.51
N PRO A 7 50.96 11.05 -21.57
CA PRO A 7 49.75 10.23 -21.67
C PRO A 7 48.48 11.05 -21.34
N LYS A 8 47.41 10.74 -22.07
CA LYS A 8 46.07 11.34 -21.95
C LYS A 8 45.40 10.95 -20.61
N ARG A 9 45.75 11.62 -19.52
CA ARG A 9 45.13 11.40 -18.19
C ARG A 9 43.69 11.92 -18.08
N THR A 10 43.24 12.77 -19.00
CA THR A 10 41.95 13.49 -18.96
C THR A 10 40.71 12.61 -19.19
N GLY A 11 40.82 11.53 -19.97
CA GLY A 11 39.68 10.64 -20.24
C GLY A 11 39.27 9.78 -19.04
N LEU A 12 40.21 9.48 -18.15
CA LEU A 12 39.98 8.63 -16.97
C LEU A 12 39.17 9.37 -15.89
N PHE A 13 39.37 10.68 -15.74
CA PHE A 13 38.63 11.50 -14.76
C PHE A 13 37.17 11.72 -15.18
N LEU A 14 36.91 11.97 -16.47
CA LEU A 14 35.54 12.13 -16.99
C LEU A 14 34.72 10.84 -16.91
N ALA A 15 35.32 9.69 -17.22
CA ALA A 15 34.66 8.39 -17.10
C ALA A 15 34.37 8.02 -15.63
N ALA A 16 35.28 8.35 -14.71
CA ALA A 16 35.10 8.11 -13.28
C ALA A 16 33.99 9.01 -12.68
N SER A 17 33.88 10.27 -13.11
CA SER A 17 32.83 11.19 -12.66
C SER A 17 31.44 10.81 -13.18
N LEU A 18 31.34 10.29 -14.41
CA LEU A 18 30.07 9.82 -14.96
C LEU A 18 29.59 8.53 -14.26
N ALA A 19 30.51 7.62 -13.94
CA ALA A 19 30.21 6.41 -13.17
C ALA A 19 29.77 6.72 -11.73
N ALA A 20 30.39 7.70 -11.07
CA ALA A 20 30.00 8.14 -9.74
C ALA A 20 28.58 8.75 -9.70
N LEU A 21 28.18 9.49 -10.73
CA LEU A 21 26.84 10.09 -10.82
C LEU A 21 25.74 9.03 -11.06
N VAL A 22 26.04 7.96 -11.81
CA VAL A 22 25.12 6.84 -12.02
C VAL A 22 24.92 6.03 -10.74
N ILE A 23 25.99 5.81 -9.96
CA ILE A 23 25.94 5.09 -8.68
C ILE A 23 25.16 5.88 -7.61
N LEU A 24 25.22 7.22 -7.63
CA LEU A 24 24.45 8.08 -6.74
C LEU A 24 22.95 8.19 -7.11
N GLY A 25 22.59 7.90 -8.36
CA GLY A 25 21.19 7.93 -8.85
C GLY A 25 20.43 6.60 -8.72
N SER A 26 21.15 5.48 -8.57
CA SER A 26 20.61 4.16 -8.26
C SER A 26 20.74 3.89 -6.76
N GLY A 27 19.72 3.89 -5.91
CA GLY A 27 18.30 3.90 -6.14
C GLY A 27 17.68 3.72 -4.76
N VAL A 28 17.16 4.80 -4.20
CA VAL A 28 16.15 4.65 -3.15
C VAL A 28 14.93 4.07 -3.86
N ARG A 29 14.82 2.75 -3.92
CA ARG A 29 13.54 2.12 -4.25
C ARG A 29 12.62 2.44 -3.08
N HIS A 30 11.85 3.52 -3.21
CA HIS A 30 10.64 3.66 -2.43
C HIS A 30 9.75 2.47 -2.85
N SER A 31 9.78 1.38 -2.08
CA SER A 31 8.79 0.33 -2.21
C SER A 31 7.49 0.91 -1.66
N TRP A 32 6.72 1.54 -2.52
CA TRP A 32 5.31 1.72 -2.25
C TRP A 32 4.73 0.31 -2.18
N ALA A 33 4.02 0.01 -1.10
CA ALA A 33 3.21 -1.19 -1.07
C ALA A 33 2.25 -1.16 -2.26
N GLU A 34 1.97 -2.32 -2.84
CA GLU A 34 1.01 -2.45 -3.90
C GLU A 34 -0.40 -2.13 -3.42
N ASP A 35 -1.23 -1.69 -4.35
CA ASP A 35 -2.63 -1.43 -4.06
C ASP A 35 -3.38 -2.76 -3.77
N TRP A 36 -4.47 -2.66 -3.02
CA TRP A 36 -5.44 -3.74 -2.79
C TRP A 36 -6.79 -3.35 -3.40
N PRO A 37 -6.93 -3.32 -4.74
CA PRO A 37 -8.03 -2.64 -5.41
C PRO A 37 -9.37 -3.39 -5.37
N ALA A 38 -9.39 -4.66 -4.99
CA ALA A 38 -10.59 -5.50 -5.03
C ALA A 38 -10.72 -6.43 -3.82
N ASP A 39 -11.92 -7.03 -3.67
CA ASP A 39 -12.13 -8.13 -2.73
C ASP A 39 -11.11 -9.24 -2.98
N ARG A 40 -10.38 -9.63 -1.93
CA ARG A 40 -9.24 -10.55 -2.02
C ARG A 40 -8.19 -10.15 -3.07
N HIS A 41 -7.83 -8.87 -3.08
CA HIS A 41 -6.71 -8.25 -3.82
C HIS A 41 -6.97 -8.04 -5.33
N ASP A 42 -7.27 -9.10 -6.06
CA ASP A 42 -7.33 -9.09 -7.54
C ASP A 42 -8.56 -9.82 -8.10
N ILE A 43 -8.72 -9.80 -9.43
CA ILE A 43 -9.83 -10.45 -10.12
C ILE A 43 -9.86 -11.98 -9.90
N ALA A 44 -8.71 -12.59 -9.62
CA ALA A 44 -8.61 -14.01 -9.30
C ALA A 44 -8.95 -14.29 -7.82
N ARG A 45 -9.21 -13.24 -7.02
CA ARG A 45 -9.46 -13.29 -5.58
C ARG A 45 -8.34 -14.02 -4.84
N SER A 46 -7.10 -13.80 -5.24
CA SER A 46 -5.94 -14.53 -4.71
C SER A 46 -5.80 -14.37 -3.20
N GLY A 47 -6.08 -13.18 -2.66
CA GLY A 47 -5.90 -12.84 -1.26
C GLY A 47 -4.43 -12.77 -0.83
N VAL A 48 -3.51 -12.56 -1.77
CA VAL A 48 -2.06 -12.50 -1.49
C VAL A 48 -1.46 -11.23 -2.09
N THR A 49 -0.42 -10.72 -1.43
CA THR A 49 0.41 -9.61 -1.92
C THR A 49 1.83 -10.07 -2.19
N ARG A 50 2.53 -9.40 -3.11
CA ARG A 50 3.97 -9.56 -3.35
C ARG A 50 4.83 -8.80 -2.35
N ASP A 51 4.24 -7.90 -1.56
CA ASP A 51 4.98 -7.12 -0.59
C ASP A 51 5.42 -7.99 0.59
N ALA A 52 6.65 -7.75 1.03
CA ALA A 52 7.20 -8.38 2.22
C ALA A 52 6.83 -7.55 3.45
N LEU A 53 6.34 -8.22 4.48
CA LEU A 53 6.14 -7.62 5.79
C LEU A 53 7.47 -7.51 6.54
N ALA A 54 7.64 -6.41 7.28
CA ALA A 54 8.72 -6.29 8.24
C ALA A 54 8.57 -7.35 9.36
N PRO A 55 9.67 -7.86 9.93
CA PRO A 55 9.61 -8.90 10.97
C PRO A 55 8.97 -8.41 12.27
N THR A 56 9.00 -7.10 12.51
CA THR A 56 8.37 -6.46 13.66
C THR A 56 7.32 -5.47 13.18
N LEU A 57 6.08 -5.62 13.66
CA LEU A 57 4.97 -4.74 13.34
C LEU A 57 4.62 -3.85 14.53
N TYR A 58 4.22 -2.62 14.24
CA TYR A 58 3.64 -1.69 15.21
C TYR A 58 2.39 -1.07 14.62
N ARG A 59 1.43 -0.72 15.48
CA ARG A 59 0.19 -0.05 15.06
C ARG A 59 0.51 1.35 14.54
N GLN A 60 0.22 1.60 13.26
CA GLN A 60 0.34 2.92 12.65
C GLN A 60 -0.79 3.84 13.13
N TRP A 61 -2.03 3.38 13.00
CA TRP A 61 -3.22 4.12 13.42
C TRP A 61 -4.41 3.17 13.62
N THR A 62 -5.48 3.70 14.20
CA THR A 62 -6.79 3.03 14.28
C THR A 62 -7.85 4.04 13.84
N TYR A 63 -8.71 3.61 12.93
CA TYR A 63 -9.92 4.34 12.58
C TYR A 63 -11.12 3.63 13.22
N VAL A 64 -11.94 4.40 13.95
CA VAL A 64 -13.17 3.89 14.57
C VAL A 64 -14.35 4.55 13.86
N ALA A 65 -15.12 3.75 13.12
CA ALA A 65 -16.35 4.23 12.50
C ALA A 65 -17.37 4.61 13.58
N ALA A 66 -18.26 5.56 13.26
CA ALA A 66 -19.31 6.01 14.17
C ALA A 66 -20.26 4.88 14.61
N HIS A 67 -20.42 3.87 13.75
CA HIS A 67 -21.25 2.69 14.02
C HIS A 67 -20.49 1.42 13.67
N ALA A 68 -20.63 0.39 14.51
CA ALA A 68 -20.17 -0.96 14.21
C ALA A 68 -20.91 -1.53 13.00
N PRO A 69 -20.31 -2.46 12.24
CA PRO A 69 -21.01 -3.18 11.19
C PRO A 69 -22.33 -3.76 11.69
N ARG A 70 -23.37 -3.68 10.86
CA ARG A 70 -24.67 -4.26 11.14
C ARG A 70 -24.87 -5.50 10.26
N PRO A 71 -24.69 -6.72 10.80
CA PRO A 71 -24.93 -7.94 10.05
C PRO A 71 -26.36 -8.01 9.53
N ALA A 72 -26.54 -8.57 8.34
CA ALA A 72 -27.84 -8.74 7.70
C ALA A 72 -28.66 -9.86 8.35
N TRP A 73 -28.00 -10.86 8.92
CA TRP A 73 -28.61 -12.06 9.49
C TRP A 73 -28.25 -12.22 10.97
N PRO A 74 -29.19 -12.73 11.80
CA PRO A 74 -28.87 -13.08 13.18
C PRO A 74 -27.91 -14.28 13.25
N GLU A 75 -27.22 -14.41 14.38
CA GLU A 75 -26.36 -15.56 14.64
C GLU A 75 -27.14 -16.90 14.53
N PRO A 76 -26.61 -17.90 13.82
CA PRO A 76 -27.23 -19.20 13.77
C PRO A 76 -27.11 -19.88 15.14
N GLY A 77 -28.26 -20.17 15.77
CA GLY A 77 -28.28 -20.67 17.14
C GLY A 77 -27.84 -22.14 17.32
N ARG A 78 -27.88 -22.96 16.27
CA ARG A 78 -27.56 -24.42 16.34
C ARG A 78 -26.50 -24.87 15.34
N GLU A 79 -26.01 -23.99 14.49
CA GLU A 79 -25.04 -24.30 13.44
C GLU A 79 -23.91 -23.28 13.46
N LEU A 80 -22.77 -23.65 12.87
CA LEU A 80 -21.66 -22.71 12.69
C LEU A 80 -22.09 -21.57 11.76
N ASN A 81 -21.69 -20.35 12.07
CA ASN A 81 -21.98 -19.21 11.22
C ASN A 81 -21.18 -19.26 9.90
N ARG A 82 -21.86 -19.66 8.83
CA ARG A 82 -21.31 -19.74 7.47
C ARG A 82 -21.40 -18.41 6.71
N LEU A 83 -22.03 -17.39 7.30
CA LEU A 83 -22.32 -16.09 6.68
C LEU A 83 -21.70 -14.92 7.45
N ALA A 84 -20.67 -15.17 8.28
CA ALA A 84 -19.99 -14.14 9.07
C ALA A 84 -19.11 -13.16 8.26
N PHE A 85 -19.36 -13.01 6.96
CA PHE A 85 -18.57 -12.14 6.07
C PHE A 85 -18.88 -10.65 6.26
N ASP A 86 -19.98 -10.30 6.91
CA ASP A 86 -20.45 -8.92 7.14
C ASP A 86 -20.17 -8.41 8.56
N TYR A 87 -19.30 -9.11 9.31
CA TYR A 87 -18.93 -8.75 10.69
C TYR A 87 -17.87 -7.66 10.75
N ALA A 88 -17.22 -7.40 9.62
CA ALA A 88 -16.27 -6.32 9.43
C ALA A 88 -16.54 -5.62 8.09
N TYR A 89 -16.15 -4.36 8.00
CA TYR A 89 -16.15 -3.67 6.71
C TYR A 89 -15.00 -4.20 5.86
N ALA A 90 -15.32 -4.72 4.68
CA ALA A 90 -14.31 -5.05 3.68
C ALA A 90 -13.64 -3.75 3.20
N VAL A 91 -12.31 -3.78 3.10
CA VAL A 91 -11.51 -2.63 2.69
C VAL A 91 -10.89 -2.86 1.31
N THR A 92 -10.79 -1.78 0.55
CA THR A 92 -9.94 -1.71 -0.64
C THR A 92 -8.95 -0.57 -0.45
N ILE A 93 -7.75 -0.69 -1.00
CA ILE A 93 -6.68 0.29 -0.84
C ILE A 93 -6.18 0.64 -2.22
N ALA A 94 -6.22 1.92 -2.58
CA ALA A 94 -5.67 2.39 -3.84
C ALA A 94 -5.23 3.84 -3.76
N GLY A 95 -4.06 4.15 -4.33
CA GLY A 95 -3.59 5.53 -4.44
C GLY A 95 -3.47 6.24 -3.08
N GLY A 96 -2.94 5.54 -2.07
CA GLY A 96 -2.70 6.10 -0.72
C GLY A 96 -3.96 6.30 0.13
N ARG A 97 -5.08 5.65 -0.22
CA ARG A 97 -6.33 5.73 0.53
C ARG A 97 -6.91 4.35 0.79
N VAL A 98 -7.55 4.20 1.95
CA VAL A 98 -8.36 3.04 2.32
C VAL A 98 -9.83 3.40 2.11
N TYR A 99 -10.56 2.55 1.42
CA TYR A 99 -11.99 2.72 1.15
C TYR A 99 -12.77 1.58 1.78
N PHE A 100 -13.92 1.90 2.36
CA PHE A 100 -14.87 0.90 2.84
C PHE A 100 -16.30 1.40 2.77
N GLY A 101 -17.23 0.46 2.54
CA GLY A 101 -18.67 0.68 2.66
C GLY A 101 -19.15 0.33 4.06
N SER A 102 -19.96 1.19 4.64
CA SER A 102 -20.59 0.97 5.94
C SER A 102 -21.97 0.35 5.78
N SER A 103 -22.16 -0.84 6.34
CA SER A 103 -23.46 -1.52 6.43
C SER A 103 -24.40 -0.91 7.47
N ALA A 104 -23.89 -0.01 8.32
CA ALA A 104 -24.64 0.57 9.43
C ALA A 104 -25.26 1.94 9.10
N ASP A 105 -24.61 2.74 8.25
CA ASP A 105 -25.03 4.12 7.95
C ASP A 105 -25.08 4.47 6.46
N HIS A 106 -24.97 3.47 5.57
CA HIS A 106 -25.15 3.62 4.12
C HIS A 106 -24.15 4.60 3.46
N LYS A 107 -22.94 4.70 4.01
CA LYS A 107 -21.86 5.52 3.45
C LYS A 107 -20.73 4.71 2.84
N VAL A 108 -20.11 5.29 1.83
CA VAL A 108 -18.74 4.98 1.43
C VAL A 108 -17.80 5.98 2.10
N ASN A 109 -16.73 5.49 2.71
CA ASN A 109 -15.72 6.31 3.37
C ASN A 109 -14.38 6.14 2.67
N ALA A 110 -13.62 7.23 2.57
CA ALA A 110 -12.22 7.21 2.15
C ALA A 110 -11.34 7.77 3.25
N ILE A 111 -10.34 7.00 3.66
CA ILE A 111 -9.40 7.31 4.74
C ILE A 111 -8.00 7.46 4.16
N ARG A 112 -7.22 8.42 4.65
CA ARG A 112 -5.78 8.51 4.32
C ARG A 112 -5.04 7.30 4.88
N LEU A 113 -4.28 6.61 4.03
CA LEU A 113 -3.53 5.42 4.43
C LEU A 113 -2.37 5.73 5.41
N ASP A 114 -1.76 6.91 5.30
CA ASP A 114 -0.62 7.30 6.11
C ASP A 114 -1.00 7.80 7.51
N THR A 115 -2.14 8.48 7.65
CA THR A 115 -2.56 9.09 8.93
C THR A 115 -3.79 8.44 9.57
N GLY A 116 -4.57 7.66 8.83
CA GLY A 116 -5.84 7.12 9.31
C GLY A 116 -6.96 8.17 9.39
N GLN A 117 -6.78 9.37 8.84
CA GLN A 117 -7.78 10.44 8.87
C GLN A 117 -8.81 10.30 7.75
N LEU A 118 -10.07 10.60 8.05
CA LEU A 118 -11.15 10.67 7.06
C LEU A 118 -10.84 11.75 6.01
N CYS A 119 -10.79 11.37 4.73
CA CYS A 119 -10.72 12.30 3.60
C CYS A 119 -12.10 12.83 3.26
N TRP A 120 -13.04 11.91 3.03
CA TRP A 120 -14.41 12.19 2.64
C TRP A 120 -15.30 11.00 2.96
N SER A 121 -16.61 11.27 2.98
CA SER A 121 -17.64 10.24 3.02
C SER A 121 -18.77 10.63 2.06
N PHE A 122 -19.47 9.64 1.52
CA PHE A 122 -20.55 9.83 0.55
C PHE A 122 -21.70 8.88 0.86
N PHE A 123 -22.94 9.39 0.81
CA PHE A 123 -24.15 8.57 0.94
C PHE A 123 -24.53 7.98 -0.40
N THR A 124 -24.77 6.68 -0.45
CA THR A 124 -25.24 5.96 -1.65
C THR A 124 -26.74 5.77 -1.66
#